data_AF-A0A348PHQ7-F1
#
_entry.id   AF-A0A348PHQ7-F1
#
_cell.length_a   1.000
_cell.length_b   1.000
_cell.length_c   1.000
_cell.angle_alpha   90.00
_cell.angle_beta   90.00
_cell.angle_gamma   90.00
#
_symmetry.space_group_name_H-M   'P 1'
#
loop_
_entity.id
_entity.type
_entity.pdbx_description
1 polymer ?
#
loop_
_entity_poly.entity_id
_entity_poly.type
_entity_poly.pdbx_seq_one_letter_code
_entity_poly.pdbx_strand_id
1 'polypeptide(L)'
;YWVILNNYAAAQPVTVQPTWPSVISRALEVAVRASTTIALRHLYSMAEVNQLRGDGDIEVRWMAIPDSWKAPTEGIFQEATMRSLSDLGMKIGADPASWQTEAP
;
A
#
# COMPACT_ATOMS: atom_id res chain seq x y z
N TYR A 1 -14.72 -5.68 -2.43
CA TYR A 1 -13.43 -6.22 -1.96
C TYR A 1 -12.69 -5.18 -1.14
N TRP A 2 -11.90 -5.66 -0.17
CA TRP A 2 -11.03 -4.83 0.66
C TRP A 2 -9.57 -5.24 0.46
N VAL A 3 -8.71 -4.26 0.21
CA VAL A 3 -7.26 -4.47 0.08
C VAL A 3 -6.53 -3.56 1.06
N ILE A 4 -5.86 -4.16 2.04
CA ILE A 4 -5.08 -3.44 3.03
C ILE A 4 -3.60 -3.61 2.67
N LEU A 5 -2.95 -2.52 2.27
CA LEU A 5 -1.52 -2.49 2.03
C LEU A 5 -0.82 -2.10 3.33
N ASN A 6 -0.13 -3.06 3.95
CA ASN A 6 0.70 -2.80 5.13
C ASN A 6 2.05 -2.15 4.75
N ASN A 7 2.00 -1.13 3.90
CA ASN A 7 3.12 -0.33 3.45
C ASN A 7 2.60 0.94 2.76
N TYR A 8 3.51 1.84 2.35
CA TYR A 8 3.18 2.91 1.40
C TYR A 8 2.81 2.32 0.03
N ALA A 9 1.92 2.98 -0.70
CA ALA A 9 1.55 2.56 -2.05
C ALA A 9 2.73 2.70 -3.04
N ALA A 10 3.44 3.83 -2.97
CA ALA A 10 4.62 4.11 -3.78
C ALA A 10 5.92 3.91 -2.99
N ALA A 11 7.02 3.67 -3.71
CA ALA A 11 8.34 3.57 -3.10
C ALA A 11 8.81 4.94 -2.63
N GLN A 12 9.00 5.11 -1.32
CA GLN A 12 9.46 6.38 -0.76
C GLN A 12 10.87 6.70 -1.27
N PRO A 13 11.18 7.95 -1.65
CA PRO A 13 12.50 8.33 -2.12
C PRO A 13 13.55 8.18 -1.01
N VAL A 14 14.63 7.45 -1.30
CA VAL A 14 15.74 7.22 -0.36
C VAL A 14 17.08 7.22 -1.11
N THR A 15 18.14 7.70 -0.46
CA THR A 15 19.50 7.61 -0.99
C THR A 15 20.03 6.20 -0.82
N VAL A 16 20.42 5.56 -1.92
CA VAL A 16 20.95 4.19 -1.92
C VAL A 16 22.47 4.24 -2.00
N GLN A 17 23.15 3.55 -1.08
CA GLN A 17 24.60 3.43 -1.14
C GLN A 17 25.02 2.55 -2.32
N PRO A 18 26.15 2.83 -3.00
CA PRO A 18 26.61 2.08 -4.17
C PRO A 18 27.22 0.72 -3.78
N THR A 19 26.44 -0.10 -3.07
CA THR A 19 26.81 -1.43 -2.61
C THR A 19 25.76 -2.43 -3.05
N TRP A 20 26.18 -3.64 -3.44
CA TRP A 20 25.25 -4.68 -3.91
C TRP A 20 24.09 -4.96 -2.96
N PRO A 21 24.29 -5.11 -1.63
CA PRO A 21 23.18 -5.32 -0.71
C PRO A 21 22.17 -4.17 -0.74
N SER A 22 22.65 -2.92 -0.71
CA SER A 22 21.77 -1.74 -0.70
C SER A 22 20.96 -1.62 -2.00
N VAL A 23 21.60 -1.89 -3.14
CA VAL A 23 20.94 -1.84 -4.46
C VAL A 23 19.89 -2.95 -4.59
N ILE A 24 20.21 -4.18 -4.21
CA ILE A 24 19.28 -5.32 -4.30
C ILE A 24 18.08 -5.11 -3.36
N SER A 25 18.33 -4.70 -2.11
CA SER A 25 17.26 -4.42 -1.15
C SER A 25 16.31 -3.35 -1.68
N ARG A 26 16.85 -2.27 -2.27
CA ARG A 26 16.02 -1.22 -2.85
C ARG A 26 15.27 -1.70 -4.09
N ALA A 27 15.91 -2.43 -4.98
CA ALA A 27 15.28 -2.95 -6.19
C ALA A 27 14.11 -3.88 -5.84
N LEU A 28 14.29 -4.76 -4.86
CA LEU A 28 13.23 -5.64 -4.36
C LEU A 28 12.06 -4.84 -3.77
N GLU A 29 12.35 -3.82 -2.96
CA GLU A 29 11.32 -2.94 -2.39
C GLU A 29 10.48 -2.26 -3.48
N VAL A 30 11.14 -1.70 -4.50
CA VAL A 30 10.46 -1.06 -5.64
C VAL A 30 9.64 -2.07 -6.43
N ALA A 31 10.19 -3.26 -6.69
CA ALA A 31 9.52 -4.31 -7.45
C ALA A 31 8.25 -4.82 -6.74
N VAL A 32 8.30 -5.03 -5.42
CA VAL A 32 7.14 -5.45 -4.62
C VAL A 32 6.03 -4.39 -4.65
N ARG A 33 6.38 -3.11 -4.60
CA ARG A 33 5.40 -2.03 -4.67
C ARG A 33 4.76 -1.95 -6.05
N ALA A 34 5.56 -2.00 -7.11
CA ALA A 34 5.07 -1.99 -8.48
C ALA A 34 4.15 -3.19 -8.77
N SER A 35 4.52 -4.40 -8.32
CA SER A 35 3.69 -5.59 -8.51
C SER A 35 2.35 -5.49 -7.76
N THR A 36 2.37 -4.92 -6.55
CA THR A 36 1.16 -4.67 -5.75
C THR A 36 0.23 -3.68 -6.45
N THR A 37 0.75 -2.57 -7.00
CA THR A 37 -0.03 -1.61 -7.79
C THR A 37 -0.64 -2.26 -9.02
N ILE A 38 0.14 -3.07 -9.76
CA ILE A 38 -0.36 -3.80 -10.94
C ILE A 38 -1.47 -4.77 -10.56
N ALA A 39 -1.29 -5.54 -9.49
CA ALA A 39 -2.30 -6.48 -9.00
C ALA A 39 -3.59 -5.76 -8.60
N LEU A 40 -3.48 -4.59 -7.96
CA LEU A 40 -4.64 -3.79 -7.58
C LEU A 40 -5.37 -3.24 -8.82
N ARG A 41 -4.65 -2.69 -9.80
CA ARG A 41 -5.24 -2.27 -11.09
C ARG A 41 -5.97 -3.42 -11.79
N HIS A 42 -5.37 -4.61 -11.79
CA HIS A 42 -6.00 -5.79 -12.37
C HIS A 42 -7.28 -6.19 -11.63
N LEU A 43 -7.31 -6.09 -10.30
CA LEU A 43 -8.52 -6.31 -9.50
C LEU A 43 -9.65 -5.33 -9.88
N TYR A 44 -9.32 -4.06 -10.09
CA TYR A 44 -10.28 -3.05 -10.57
C TYR A 44 -10.83 -3.41 -11.96
N SER A 45 -9.97 -3.78 -12.91
CA SER A 45 -10.43 -4.21 -14.24
C SER A 45 -11.32 -5.45 -14.18
N MET A 46 -11.01 -6.41 -13.29
CA MET A 46 -11.88 -7.56 -13.07
C MET A 46 -13.24 -7.17 -12.49
N ALA A 47 -13.28 -6.23 -11.55
CA ALA A 47 -14.53 -5.72 -10.98
C ALA A 47 -15.40 -5.05 -12.06
N GLU A 48 -14.80 -4.18 -12.88
CA GLU A 48 -15.48 -3.51 -13.99
C GLU A 48 -16.04 -4.50 -15.01
N VAL A 49 -15.26 -5.52 -15.41
CA VAL A 49 -15.73 -6.55 -16.35
C VAL A 49 -16.93 -7.33 -15.80
N ASN A 50 -16.93 -7.67 -14.51
CA ASN A 50 -18.09 -8.35 -13.90
C ASN A 50 -19.33 -7.46 -13.90
N GLN A 51 -19.17 -6.17 -13.62
CA GLN A 51 -20.27 -5.21 -13.65
C GLN A 51 -20.84 -5.06 -15.06
N LEU A 52 -19.98 -4.90 -16.08
CA LEU A 52 -20.40 -4.80 -17.48
C LEU A 52 -21.09 -6.06 -18.01
N ARG A 53 -20.74 -7.23 -17.47
CA ARG A 53 -21.39 -8.51 -17.79
C ARG A 53 -22.76 -8.68 -17.12
N GLY A 54 -23.08 -7.86 -16.13
CA GLY A 54 -24.30 -8.00 -15.32
C GLY A 54 -24.19 -9.08 -14.23
N ASP A 55 -22.97 -9.54 -13.93
CA ASP A 55 -22.71 -10.58 -12.91
C ASP A 55 -22.77 -10.03 -11.47
N GLY A 56 -22.89 -8.70 -11.32
CA GLY A 56 -23.08 -8.00 -10.06
C GLY A 56 -22.26 -6.71 -9.96
N ASP A 57 -22.57 -5.88 -8.97
CA ASP A 57 -21.79 -4.68 -8.68
C ASP A 57 -20.69 -5.01 -7.66
N ILE A 58 -19.44 -4.70 -8.02
CA ILE A 58 -18.25 -5.02 -7.22
C ILE A 58 -17.51 -3.73 -6.91
N GLU A 59 -17.63 -3.27 -5.68
CA GLU A 59 -16.86 -2.14 -5.18
C GLU A 59 -15.49 -2.62 -4.66
N VAL A 60 -14.40 -2.02 -5.13
CA VAL A 60 -13.04 -2.26 -4.61
C VAL A 60 -12.63 -1.07 -3.75
N ARG A 61 -12.25 -1.35 -2.49
CA ARG A 61 -11.72 -0.38 -1.55
C ARG A 61 -10.31 -0.76 -1.14
N TRP A 62 -9.42 0.21 -1.08
CA TRP A 62 -8.07 -0.04 -0.61
C TRP A 62 -7.52 1.09 0.27
N MET A 63 -6.51 0.73 1.05
CA MET A 63 -5.83 1.65 1.95
C MET A 63 -4.35 1.29 2.04
N ALA A 64 -3.52 2.30 2.25
CA ALA A 64 -2.07 2.20 2.42
C ALA A 64 -1.61 3.20 3.48
N ILE A 65 -0.35 3.10 3.89
CA ILE A 65 0.28 4.13 4.74
C ILE A 65 0.27 5.46 3.97
N PRO A 66 -0.29 6.56 4.53
CA PRO A 66 -0.25 7.87 3.90
C PRO A 66 1.19 8.39 3.78
N ASP A 67 1.50 9.09 2.68
CA ASP A 67 2.86 9.65 2.45
C ASP A 67 3.28 10.68 3.51
N SER A 68 2.31 11.28 4.21
CA SER A 68 2.52 12.21 5.32
C SER A 68 2.99 11.53 6.61
N TRP A 69 2.75 10.23 6.77
CA TRP A 69 3.26 9.49 7.93
C TRP A 69 4.76 9.24 7.76
N LYS A 70 5.50 9.36 8.87
CA LYS A 70 6.93 9.06 8.94
C LYS A 70 7.17 8.20 10.17
N ALA A 71 8.07 7.22 10.04
CA ALA A 71 8.44 6.37 11.14
C ALA A 71 9.07 7.20 12.27
N PRO A 72 8.60 7.06 13.53
CA PRO A 72 9.19 7.76 14.68
C PRO A 72 10.64 7.37 14.95
N THR A 73 11.03 6.15 14.60
CA THR A 73 12.37 5.62 14.87
C THR A 73 12.85 4.81 13.67
N GLU A 74 14.11 5.02 13.27
CA GLU A 74 14.75 4.27 12.19
C GLU A 74 15.06 2.83 12.60
N GLY A 75 15.00 1.93 11.63
CA GLY A 75 15.29 0.51 11.81
C GLY A 75 14.06 -0.39 11.66
N ILE A 76 14.31 -1.69 11.61
CA ILE A 76 13.27 -2.70 11.38
C ILE A 76 12.68 -3.12 12.72
N PHE A 77 11.35 -3.24 12.79
CA PHE A 77 10.61 -3.70 13.98
C PHE A 77 10.86 -2.88 15.25
N GLN A 78 11.12 -1.58 15.12
CA GLN A 78 11.21 -0.67 16.26
C GLN A 78 9.86 -0.57 16.96
N GLU A 79 9.82 -0.75 18.28
CA GLU A 79 8.57 -0.77 19.06
C GLU A 79 7.72 0.49 18.84
N ALA A 80 8.34 1.67 18.95
CA ALA A 80 7.68 2.95 18.74
C ALA A 80 7.06 3.06 17.34
N THR A 81 7.77 2.58 16.32
CA THR A 81 7.29 2.55 14.93
C THR A 81 6.14 1.57 14.74
N MET A 82 6.23 0.37 15.30
CA MET A 82 5.17 -0.65 15.21
C MET A 82 3.89 -0.20 15.91
N ARG A 83 4.00 0.43 17.09
CA ARG A 83 2.85 1.02 17.79
C ARG A 83 2.21 2.15 16.99
N SER A 84 3.02 3.07 16.45
CA SER A 84 2.51 4.16 15.61
C SER A 84 1.81 3.66 14.35
N LEU A 85 2.32 2.61 13.69
CA LEU A 85 1.66 1.97 12.55
C LEU A 85 0.33 1.32 12.91
N SER A 86 0.27 0.66 14.08
CA SER A 86 -0.96 0.08 14.60
C SER A 86 -2.03 1.15 14.87
N ASP A 87 -1.65 2.24 15.55
CA ASP A 87 -2.55 3.35 15.86
C ASP A 87 -3.04 4.05 14.59
N LEU A 88 -2.14 4.26 13.62
CA LEU A 88 -2.48 4.78 12.31
C LEU A 88 -3.50 3.87 11.63
N GLY A 89 -3.20 2.57 11.53
CA GLY A 89 -4.06 1.59 10.88
C GLY A 89 -5.46 1.52 11.49
N MET A 90 -5.56 1.61 12.82
CA MET A 90 -6.85 1.68 13.52
C MET A 90 -7.62 2.96 13.15
N LYS A 91 -6.94 4.11 13.11
CA LYS A 91 -7.56 5.40 12.77
C LYS A 91 -8.10 5.41 11.33
N ILE A 92 -7.29 5.00 10.35
CA ILE A 92 -7.72 4.99 8.94
C ILE A 92 -8.69 3.83 8.65
N GLY A 93 -8.54 2.68 9.31
CA GLY A 93 -9.47 1.56 9.16
C GLY A 93 -10.88 1.90 9.64
N ALA A 94 -10.99 2.73 10.68
CA ALA A 94 -12.27 3.14 11.25
C ALA A 94 -12.95 4.29 10.49
N ASP A 95 -12.23 5.03 9.64
CA ASP A 95 -12.75 6.19 8.91
C ASP A 95 -13.04 5.87 7.44
N PRO A 96 -14.31 5.74 7.03
CA PRO A 96 -14.71 5.51 5.65
C PRO A 96 -14.18 6.50 4.64
N ALA A 97 -13.96 7.75 5.05
CA ALA A 97 -13.47 8.80 4.16
C ALA A 97 -11.98 8.63 3.80
N SER A 98 -11.25 7.77 4.53
CA SER A 98 -9.83 7.49 4.26
C SER A 98 -9.61 6.39 3.23
N TRP A 99 -10.68 5.71 2.79
CA TRP A 99 -10.59 4.58 1.89
C TRP A 99 -10.56 5.04 0.44
N GLN A 100 -9.63 4.50 -0.33
CA GLN A 100 -9.52 4.77 -1.75
C GLN A 100 -10.51 3.89 -2.50
N THR A 101 -11.33 4.52 -3.33
CA THR A 101 -12.33 3.87 -4.20
C THR A 101 -11.88 3.82 -5.66
N GLU A 102 -10.78 4.49 -6.01
CA GLU A 102 -10.23 4.52 -7.36
C GLU A 102 -8.94 3.69 -7.45
N ALA A 103 -8.62 3.23 -8.65
CA ALA A 103 -7.38 2.51 -8.90
C ALA A 103 -6.15 3.43 -8.72
N PRO A 104 -5.04 2.93 -8.14
CA PRO A 104 -3.77 3.67 -8.03
C PRO A 104 -3.04 3.83 -9.36
#